data_AF-A0A060D3M4-F1
#
_entry.id   AF-A0A060D3M4-F1
#
_cell.length_a   1.000
_cell.length_b   1.000
_cell.length_c   1.000
_cell.angle_alpha   90.00
_cell.angle_beta   90.00
_cell.angle_gamma   90.00
#
_symmetry.space_group_name_H-M   'P 1'
#
loop_
_entity.id
_entity.type
_entity.pdbx_description
1 polymer ?
#
loop_
_entity_poly.entity_id
_entity_poly.type
_entity_poly.pdbx_seq_one_letter_code
_entity_poly.pdbx_strand_id
1 'polypeptide(L)'
;MWEGSIFFKTPMLFAIGFIFLFTIGGLTGIILANSGLDISLHDTYYVVAHFHYVLSMGAVFAIFAGFYYWFEKISGFQYSEILGQIHFWGTFIGVNLTFFPMHFLGLAGMPRRIPDYPDSYAGWNALASYGSYVALFSTLFFFYLVFNTLVTARKIPAKNNPWNFETSKIGSTTLEWEVSSPPAYHTFNEIPVVRETETSLKIN
;
A
#
# COMPACT_ATOMS: atom_id res chain seq x y z
N MET A 1 -16.55 -3.22 -3.35
CA MET A 1 -16.38 -3.74 -1.97
C MET A 1 -17.73 -3.99 -1.33
N TRP A 2 -18.62 -3.00 -1.30
CA TRP A 2 -20.04 -3.22 -0.97
C TRP A 2 -20.74 -4.03 -2.07
N GLU A 3 -21.66 -4.93 -1.69
CA GLU A 3 -22.46 -5.76 -2.61
C GLU A 3 -21.67 -6.54 -3.67
N GLY A 4 -20.40 -6.87 -3.39
CA GLY A 4 -19.52 -7.61 -4.30
C GLY A 4 -18.86 -8.83 -3.65
N SER A 5 -18.08 -9.55 -4.44
CA SER A 5 -17.19 -10.62 -3.95
C SER A 5 -15.77 -10.09 -3.77
N ILE A 6 -15.13 -10.42 -2.65
CA ILE A 6 -13.77 -9.94 -2.32
C ILE A 6 -12.83 -11.12 -2.14
N PHE A 7 -11.70 -11.08 -2.83
CA PHE A 7 -10.58 -12.00 -2.62
C PHE A 7 -9.44 -11.27 -1.92
N PHE A 8 -9.04 -11.76 -0.75
CA PHE A 8 -7.96 -11.18 0.06
C PHE A 8 -6.57 -11.65 -0.44
N LYS A 9 -6.24 -11.28 -1.67
CA LYS A 9 -4.88 -11.39 -2.21
C LYS A 9 -4.03 -10.20 -1.75
N THR A 10 -2.71 -10.34 -1.86
CA THR A 10 -1.73 -9.36 -1.38
C THR A 10 -2.02 -7.93 -1.86
N PRO A 11 -2.34 -7.67 -3.15
CA PRO A 11 -2.70 -6.32 -3.60
C PRO A 11 -3.92 -5.74 -2.87
N MET A 12 -4.95 -6.57 -2.61
CA MET A 12 -6.16 -6.15 -1.90
C MET A 12 -5.86 -5.85 -0.42
N LEU A 13 -4.96 -6.59 0.22
CA LEU A 13 -4.53 -6.29 1.59
C LEU A 13 -3.85 -4.92 1.66
N PHE A 14 -2.91 -4.62 0.76
CA PHE A 14 -2.29 -3.30 0.69
C PHE A 14 -3.30 -2.18 0.36
N ALA A 15 -4.29 -2.43 -0.51
CA ALA A 15 -5.34 -1.46 -0.82
C ALA A 15 -6.25 -1.16 0.39
N ILE A 16 -6.63 -2.18 1.17
CA ILE A 16 -7.42 -1.99 2.40
C ILE A 16 -6.58 -1.29 3.47
N GLY A 17 -5.31 -1.70 3.63
CA GLY A 17 -4.35 -1.04 4.51
C GLY A 17 -4.17 0.43 4.17
N PHE A 18 -4.09 0.76 2.86
CA PHE A 18 -4.07 2.14 2.38
C PHE A 18 -5.30 2.92 2.83
N ILE A 19 -6.52 2.40 2.57
CA ILE A 19 -7.76 3.09 2.97
C ILE A 19 -7.76 3.36 4.48
N PHE A 20 -7.40 2.35 5.28
CA PHE A 20 -7.36 2.48 6.74
C PHE A 20 -6.36 3.54 7.23
N LEU A 21 -5.09 3.43 6.83
CA LEU A 21 -4.03 4.31 7.30
C LEU A 21 -4.19 5.73 6.77
N PHE A 22 -4.58 5.88 5.51
CA PHE A 22 -4.85 7.19 4.91
C PHE A 22 -6.04 7.88 5.58
N THR A 23 -7.08 7.14 5.97
CA THR A 23 -8.21 7.70 6.73
C THR A 23 -7.78 8.21 8.10
N ILE A 24 -7.00 7.41 8.86
CA ILE A 24 -6.47 7.85 10.16
C ILE A 24 -5.60 9.10 10.02
N GLY A 25 -4.67 9.09 9.05
CA GLY A 25 -3.83 10.24 8.75
C GLY A 25 -4.65 11.47 8.32
N GLY A 26 -5.67 11.27 7.49
CA GLY A 26 -6.56 12.35 7.05
C GLY A 26 -7.30 13.00 8.22
N LEU A 27 -7.80 12.20 9.17
CA LEU A 27 -8.46 12.72 10.38
C LEU A 27 -7.52 13.58 11.23
N THR A 28 -6.24 13.20 11.38
CA THR A 28 -5.27 14.04 12.11
C THR A 28 -4.91 15.32 11.35
N GLY A 29 -5.04 15.32 10.02
CA GLY A 29 -4.91 16.52 9.20
C GLY A 29 -6.04 17.51 9.41
N ILE A 30 -7.28 17.03 9.57
CA ILE A 30 -8.43 17.88 9.91
C ILE A 30 -8.20 18.57 11.26
N ILE A 31 -7.60 17.88 12.24
CA ILE A 31 -7.23 18.46 13.55
C ILE A 31 -6.21 19.59 13.37
N LEU A 32 -5.15 19.35 12.58
CA LEU A 32 -4.11 20.34 12.31
C LEU A 32 -4.57 21.53 11.44
N ALA A 33 -5.67 21.39 10.70
CA ALA A 33 -6.22 22.49 9.92
C ALA A 33 -6.86 23.59 10.81
N ASN A 34 -7.09 23.32 12.09
CA ASN A 34 -7.59 24.31 13.03
C ASN A 34 -6.46 25.24 13.50
N SER A 35 -6.61 26.55 13.28
CA SER A 35 -5.60 27.55 13.66
C SER A 35 -5.23 27.58 15.15
N GLY A 36 -6.21 27.36 16.04
CA GLY A 36 -5.96 27.32 17.49
C GLY A 36 -5.18 26.10 17.93
N LEU A 37 -5.44 24.94 17.32
CA LEU A 37 -4.70 23.71 17.59
C LEU A 37 -3.35 23.69 16.89
N ASP A 38 -3.21 24.31 15.71
CA ASP A 38 -1.91 24.43 15.07
C ASP A 38 -0.96 25.21 15.97
N ILE A 39 -1.38 26.30 16.65
CA ILE A 39 -0.50 27.03 17.59
C ILE A 39 0.15 26.10 18.63
N SER A 40 -0.57 25.11 19.16
CA SER A 40 -0.04 24.20 20.19
C SER A 40 0.69 22.98 19.61
N LEU A 41 0.29 22.51 18.43
CA LEU A 41 0.85 21.31 17.80
C LEU A 41 1.92 21.63 16.75
N HIS A 42 2.11 22.91 16.42
CA HIS A 42 3.08 23.37 15.43
C HIS A 42 4.45 22.85 15.77
N ASP A 43 5.16 22.35 14.76
CA ASP A 43 6.52 21.86 14.90
C ASP A 43 6.73 20.80 16.00
N THR A 44 5.68 20.09 16.38
CA THR A 44 5.76 18.90 17.23
C THR A 44 5.78 17.61 16.41
N TYR A 45 6.02 16.49 17.08
CA TYR A 45 5.87 15.16 16.48
C TYR A 45 4.44 14.84 16.01
N TYR A 46 3.42 15.62 16.38
CA TYR A 46 2.06 15.40 15.91
C TYR A 46 1.94 15.66 14.40
N VAL A 47 2.55 16.76 13.93
CA VAL A 47 2.63 17.09 12.50
C VAL A 47 3.45 16.06 11.74
N VAL A 48 4.55 15.58 12.35
CA VAL A 48 5.37 14.51 11.77
C VAL A 48 4.54 13.24 11.59
N ALA A 49 3.80 12.81 12.61
CA ALA A 49 2.96 11.64 12.58
C ALA A 49 1.87 11.74 11.49
N HIS A 50 1.16 12.87 11.44
CA HIS A 50 0.15 13.15 10.42
C HIS A 50 0.70 12.97 8.99
N PHE A 51 1.80 13.67 8.67
CA PHE A 51 2.37 13.62 7.32
C PHE A 51 2.89 12.24 6.94
N HIS A 52 3.46 11.48 7.89
CA HIS A 52 3.92 10.12 7.61
C HIS A 52 2.76 9.15 7.38
N TYR A 53 1.63 9.29 8.07
CA TYR A 53 0.44 8.49 7.77
C TYR A 53 -0.13 8.79 6.37
N VAL A 54 -0.26 10.07 6.01
CA VAL A 54 -0.89 10.46 4.74
C VAL A 54 0.04 10.27 3.55
N LEU A 55 1.25 10.85 3.60
CA LEU A 55 2.17 10.90 2.46
C LEU A 55 3.02 9.64 2.37
N SER A 56 3.66 9.22 3.47
CA SER A 56 4.55 8.05 3.44
C SER A 56 3.75 6.76 3.31
N MET A 57 2.84 6.47 4.25
CA MET A 57 2.12 5.20 4.23
C MET A 57 1.09 5.12 3.10
N GLY A 58 0.43 6.23 2.77
CA GLY A 58 -0.47 6.29 1.61
C GLY A 58 0.24 5.92 0.30
N ALA A 59 1.32 6.64 -0.03
CA ALA A 59 2.04 6.40 -1.29
C ALA A 59 2.73 5.02 -1.30
N VAL A 60 3.39 4.63 -0.21
CA VAL A 60 4.14 3.36 -0.16
C VAL A 60 3.21 2.14 -0.25
N PHE A 61 2.04 2.16 0.41
CA PHE A 61 1.08 1.05 0.29
C PHE A 61 0.47 0.98 -1.10
N ALA A 62 0.19 2.12 -1.74
CA ALA A 62 -0.27 2.15 -3.13
C ALA A 62 0.80 1.59 -4.08
N ILE A 63 2.08 1.93 -3.87
CA ILE A 63 3.20 1.39 -4.64
C ILE A 63 3.30 -0.12 -4.46
N PHE A 64 3.21 -0.65 -3.24
CA PHE A 64 3.25 -2.10 -3.04
C PHE A 64 2.01 -2.82 -3.59
N ALA A 65 0.81 -2.24 -3.44
CA ALA A 65 -0.39 -2.77 -4.06
C ALA A 65 -0.22 -2.87 -5.58
N GLY A 66 0.23 -1.78 -6.23
CA GLY A 66 0.50 -1.73 -7.66
C GLY A 66 1.62 -2.70 -8.07
N PHE A 67 2.69 -2.79 -7.27
CA PHE A 67 3.77 -3.74 -7.49
C PHE A 67 3.23 -5.16 -7.55
N TYR A 68 2.57 -5.65 -6.50
CA TYR A 68 2.04 -7.02 -6.49
C TYR A 68 0.98 -7.24 -7.56
N TYR A 69 0.18 -6.22 -7.88
CA TYR A 69 -0.85 -6.30 -8.91
C TYR A 69 -0.26 -6.48 -10.32
N TRP A 70 0.84 -5.78 -10.64
CA TRP A 70 1.46 -5.82 -11.98
C TRP A 70 2.75 -6.64 -12.07
N PHE A 71 3.28 -7.14 -10.96
CA PHE A 71 4.55 -7.89 -10.93
C PHE A 71 4.54 -9.09 -11.88
N GLU A 72 3.45 -9.85 -11.90
CA GLU A 72 3.30 -11.01 -12.77
C GLU A 72 3.23 -10.63 -14.25
N LYS A 73 2.65 -9.46 -14.56
CA LYS A 73 2.59 -8.92 -15.93
C LYS A 73 3.97 -8.48 -16.41
N ILE A 74 4.78 -7.87 -15.54
CA ILE A 74 6.13 -7.37 -15.89
C ILE A 74 7.13 -8.51 -15.99
N SER A 75 7.16 -9.40 -14.98
CA SER A 75 8.17 -10.45 -14.88
C SER A 75 7.81 -11.74 -15.63
N GLY A 76 6.52 -11.97 -15.91
CA GLY A 76 6.02 -13.25 -16.41
C GLY A 76 6.00 -14.38 -15.38
N PHE A 77 6.26 -14.09 -14.10
CA PHE A 77 6.33 -15.09 -13.04
C PHE A 77 5.42 -14.75 -11.87
N GLN A 78 4.78 -15.78 -11.33
CA GLN A 78 3.93 -15.66 -10.15
C GLN A 78 4.75 -15.55 -8.86
N TYR A 79 4.44 -14.57 -8.02
CA TYR A 79 5.02 -14.44 -6.68
C TYR A 79 4.29 -15.37 -5.68
N SER A 80 4.96 -15.69 -4.57
CA SER A 80 4.32 -16.48 -3.51
C SER A 80 3.36 -15.62 -2.69
N GLU A 81 2.08 -15.94 -2.75
CA GLU A 81 1.03 -15.23 -2.02
C GLU A 81 1.25 -15.25 -0.50
N ILE A 82 1.74 -16.35 0.07
CA ILE A 82 2.04 -16.44 1.51
C ILE A 82 3.13 -15.45 1.90
N LEU A 83 4.20 -15.36 1.10
CA LEU A 83 5.29 -14.41 1.37
C LEU A 83 4.81 -12.97 1.19
N GLY A 84 3.95 -12.70 0.20
CA GLY A 84 3.33 -11.39 0.00
C GLY A 84 2.51 -10.94 1.23
N GLN A 85 1.73 -11.85 1.81
CA GLN A 85 0.95 -11.56 3.02
C GLN A 85 1.84 -11.35 4.26
N ILE A 86 2.94 -12.10 4.40
CA ILE A 86 3.92 -11.88 5.47
C ILE A 86 4.56 -10.50 5.33
N HIS A 87 4.93 -10.10 4.11
CA HIS A 87 5.45 -8.76 3.85
C HIS A 87 4.43 -7.68 4.22
N PHE A 88 3.16 -7.84 3.81
CA PHE A 88 2.09 -6.92 4.19
C PHE A 88 1.98 -6.76 5.70
N TRP A 89 1.84 -7.86 6.45
CA TRP A 89 1.65 -7.78 7.91
C TRP A 89 2.87 -7.22 8.64
N GLY A 90 4.08 -7.60 8.22
CA GLY A 90 5.31 -7.05 8.78
C GLY A 90 5.41 -5.54 8.55
N THR A 91 5.08 -5.08 7.35
CA THR A 91 5.10 -3.66 7.01
C THR A 91 4.02 -2.93 7.80
N PHE A 92 2.78 -3.41 7.76
CA PHE A 92 1.64 -2.81 8.45
C PHE A 92 1.88 -2.67 9.96
N ILE A 93 2.36 -3.71 10.63
CA ILE A 93 2.66 -3.64 12.06
C ILE A 93 3.84 -2.70 12.33
N GLY A 94 4.93 -2.81 11.57
CA GLY A 94 6.12 -1.99 11.76
C GLY A 94 5.84 -0.50 11.64
N VAL A 95 5.16 -0.07 10.57
CA VAL A 95 4.88 1.35 10.34
C VAL A 95 3.92 1.93 11.38
N ASN A 96 2.93 1.16 11.84
CA ASN A 96 2.03 1.62 12.90
C ASN A 96 2.79 1.73 14.24
N LEU A 97 3.65 0.77 14.57
CA LEU A 97 4.52 0.84 15.76
C LEU A 97 5.49 2.02 15.71
N THR A 98 5.96 2.42 14.52
CA THR A 98 6.85 3.59 14.38
C THR A 98 6.10 4.90 14.53
N PHE A 99 5.02 5.09 13.76
CA PHE A 99 4.42 6.42 13.60
C PHE A 99 3.23 6.67 14.53
N PHE A 100 2.55 5.63 15.02
CA PHE A 100 1.44 5.83 15.96
C PHE A 100 1.91 6.49 17.27
N PRO A 101 3.01 6.05 17.91
CA PRO A 101 3.53 6.70 19.12
C PRO A 101 3.80 8.19 18.92
N MET A 102 4.25 8.61 17.74
CA MET A 102 4.56 10.02 17.45
C MET A 102 3.38 10.97 17.68
N HIS A 103 2.12 10.51 17.55
CA HIS A 103 0.96 11.30 17.93
C HIS A 103 0.96 11.61 19.44
N PHE A 104 1.26 10.62 20.29
CA PHE A 104 1.35 10.81 21.74
C PHE A 104 2.53 11.71 22.13
N LEU A 105 3.69 11.56 21.50
CA LEU A 105 4.83 12.46 21.74
C LEU A 105 4.51 13.90 21.32
N GLY A 106 3.81 14.07 20.20
CA GLY A 106 3.36 15.37 19.72
C GLY A 106 2.37 16.04 20.66
N LEU A 107 1.37 15.30 21.13
CA LEU A 107 0.42 15.79 22.15
C LEU A 107 1.11 16.12 23.48
N ALA A 108 2.19 15.41 23.82
CA ALA A 108 3.01 15.70 24.99
C ALA A 108 4.02 16.86 24.78
N GLY A 109 4.00 17.50 23.61
CA GLY A 109 4.78 18.70 23.30
C GLY A 109 6.22 18.46 22.86
N MET A 110 6.60 17.23 22.46
CA MET A 110 7.96 16.98 21.97
C MET A 110 8.18 17.72 20.63
N PRO A 111 9.15 18.65 20.56
CA PRO A 111 9.43 19.37 19.33
C PRO A 111 10.14 18.47 18.32
N ARG A 112 9.91 18.75 17.03
CA ARG A 112 10.57 18.04 15.94
C ARG A 112 12.03 18.47 15.79
N ARG A 113 12.84 17.62 15.15
CA ARG A 113 14.24 17.92 14.76
C ARG A 113 15.17 18.23 15.94
N ILE A 114 14.99 17.51 17.03
CA ILE A 114 15.92 17.52 18.17
C ILE A 114 16.72 16.23 18.20
N PRO A 115 18.04 16.28 18.46
CA PRO A 115 18.86 15.08 18.58
C PRO A 115 18.64 14.33 19.90
N ASP A 116 18.33 15.04 20.98
CA ASP A 116 18.10 14.50 22.32
C ASP A 116 16.78 15.00 22.89
N TYR A 117 16.25 14.26 23.87
CA TYR A 117 14.95 14.53 24.49
C TYR A 117 14.95 14.20 26.00
N PRO A 118 14.10 14.87 26.80
CA PRO A 118 13.89 14.52 28.21
C PRO A 118 13.43 13.08 28.43
N ASP A 119 13.75 12.50 29.59
CA ASP A 119 13.41 11.12 29.95
C ASP A 119 11.90 10.82 29.89
N SER A 120 11.05 11.83 30.04
CA SER A 120 9.59 11.70 29.91
C SER A 120 9.14 11.20 28.53
N TYR A 121 9.94 11.42 27.47
CA TYR A 121 9.64 10.98 26.11
C TYR A 121 10.31 9.66 25.73
N ALA A 122 11.18 9.12 26.59
CA ALA A 122 12.03 7.96 26.25
C ALA A 122 11.21 6.70 25.93
N GLY A 123 10.15 6.42 26.68
CA GLY A 123 9.35 5.20 26.50
C GLY A 123 8.72 5.10 25.10
N TRP A 124 8.09 6.16 24.62
CA TRP A 124 7.46 6.16 23.30
C TRP A 124 8.48 6.22 22.16
N ASN A 125 9.60 6.94 22.33
CA ASN A 125 10.69 6.93 21.35
C ASN A 125 11.34 5.54 21.21
N ALA A 126 11.49 4.80 22.31
CA ALA A 126 11.97 3.42 22.28
C ALA A 126 11.03 2.52 21.47
N LEU A 127 9.71 2.62 21.70
CA LEU A 127 8.72 1.87 20.94
C LEU A 127 8.74 2.22 19.44
N ALA A 128 8.81 3.50 19.12
CA ALA A 128 8.90 3.97 17.73
C ALA A 128 10.16 3.44 17.02
N SER A 129 11.27 3.34 17.75
CA SER A 129 12.54 2.78 17.26
C SER A 129 12.44 1.27 17.01
N TYR A 130 11.80 0.50 17.90
CA TYR A 130 11.55 -0.92 17.62
C TYR A 130 10.64 -1.14 16.42
N GLY A 131 9.60 -0.30 16.26
CA GLY A 131 8.75 -0.33 15.07
C GLY A 131 9.53 -0.12 13.78
N SER A 132 10.53 0.78 13.78
CA SER A 132 11.29 1.07 12.57
C SER A 132 12.19 -0.09 12.17
N TYR A 133 12.75 -0.84 13.13
CA TYR A 133 13.45 -2.09 12.84
C TYR A 133 12.52 -3.14 12.24
N VAL A 134 11.28 -3.29 12.74
CA VAL A 134 10.30 -4.21 12.16
C VAL A 134 9.99 -3.82 10.70
N ALA A 135 9.78 -2.53 10.41
CA ALA A 135 9.55 -2.04 9.06
C ALA A 135 10.77 -2.27 8.14
N LEU A 136 12.00 -2.08 8.66
CA LEU A 136 13.23 -2.36 7.94
C LEU A 136 13.34 -3.84 7.58
N PHE A 137 13.14 -4.76 8.53
CA PHE A 137 13.16 -6.19 8.26
C PHE A 137 12.08 -6.62 7.27
N SER A 138 10.90 -6.01 7.34
CA SER A 138 9.84 -6.27 6.36
C SER A 138 10.23 -5.81 4.95
N THR A 139 10.89 -4.66 4.83
CA THR A 139 11.40 -4.15 3.55
C THR A 139 12.52 -5.04 2.99
N LEU A 140 13.43 -5.52 3.82
CA LEU A 140 14.46 -6.49 3.40
C LEU A 140 13.82 -7.81 2.96
N PHE A 141 12.78 -8.25 3.65
CA PHE A 141 12.02 -9.44 3.30
C PHE A 141 11.31 -9.30 1.94
N PHE A 142 10.82 -8.11 1.60
CA PHE A 142 10.30 -7.81 0.26
C PHE A 142 11.35 -8.03 -0.83
N PHE A 143 12.56 -7.48 -0.67
CA PHE A 143 13.63 -7.70 -1.64
C PHE A 143 14.02 -9.17 -1.75
N TYR A 144 14.05 -9.90 -0.63
CA TYR A 144 14.24 -11.34 -0.63
C TYR A 144 13.14 -12.07 -1.43
N LEU A 145 11.88 -11.70 -1.25
CA LEU A 145 10.74 -12.28 -2.00
C LEU A 145 10.91 -12.06 -3.50
N VAL A 146 11.25 -10.83 -3.92
CA VAL A 146 11.49 -10.51 -5.33
C VAL A 146 12.65 -11.33 -5.89
N PHE A 147 13.79 -11.35 -5.18
CA PHE A 147 14.94 -12.14 -5.56
C PHE A 147 14.61 -13.63 -5.70
N ASN A 148 13.94 -14.19 -4.69
CA ASN A 148 13.53 -15.60 -4.68
C ASN A 148 12.61 -15.92 -5.87
N THR A 149 11.68 -15.04 -6.20
CA THR A 149 10.76 -15.24 -7.34
C THR A 149 11.49 -15.23 -8.68
N LEU A 150 12.50 -14.36 -8.85
CA LEU A 150 13.23 -14.23 -10.11
C LEU A 150 14.33 -15.28 -10.31
N VAL A 151 14.93 -15.80 -9.23
CA VAL A 151 16.10 -16.71 -9.30
C VAL A 151 15.72 -18.18 -9.14
N THR A 152 14.64 -18.50 -8.44
CA THR A 152 14.28 -19.90 -8.14
C THR A 152 14.08 -20.72 -9.41
N ALA A 153 14.66 -21.93 -9.45
CA ALA A 153 14.59 -22.83 -10.60
C ALA A 153 13.17 -23.31 -10.94
N ARG A 154 12.25 -23.31 -9.97
CA ARG A 154 10.82 -23.63 -10.15
C ARG A 154 9.98 -22.37 -10.37
N LYS A 155 10.26 -21.62 -11.43
CA LYS A 155 9.44 -20.46 -11.78
C LYS A 155 8.06 -20.92 -12.21
N ILE A 156 7.02 -20.41 -11.57
CA ILE A 156 5.64 -20.65 -11.99
C ILE A 156 5.32 -19.57 -13.03
N PRO A 157 5.04 -19.92 -14.29
CA PRO A 157 4.69 -18.94 -15.31
C PRO A 157 3.39 -18.25 -14.92
N ALA A 158 3.39 -16.92 -15.02
CA ALA A 158 2.21 -16.12 -14.81
C ALA A 158 1.15 -16.43 -15.86
N LYS A 159 -0.12 -16.36 -15.46
CA LYS A 159 -1.23 -16.35 -16.40
C LYS A 159 -1.30 -14.98 -17.09
N ASN A 160 -1.92 -14.92 -18.27
CA ASN A 160 -2.21 -13.64 -18.92
C ASN A 160 -3.06 -12.74 -18.02
N ASN A 161 -4.03 -13.33 -17.33
CA ASN A 161 -4.82 -12.70 -16.27
C ASN A 161 -4.78 -13.56 -14.98
N PRO A 162 -3.89 -13.27 -14.03
CA PRO A 162 -3.85 -13.97 -12.74
C PRO A 162 -4.98 -13.58 -11.80
N TRP A 163 -5.69 -12.48 -12.10
CA TRP A 163 -6.78 -11.92 -11.28
C TRP A 163 -8.16 -12.36 -11.74
N ASN A 164 -8.26 -13.25 -12.74
CA ASN A 164 -9.55 -13.83 -13.11
C ASN A 164 -9.93 -14.95 -12.11
N PHE A 165 -10.74 -14.59 -11.12
CA PHE A 165 -11.20 -15.51 -10.09
C PHE A 165 -12.55 -16.20 -10.43
N GLU A 166 -13.32 -15.64 -11.36
CA GLU A 166 -14.64 -16.17 -11.75
C GLU A 166 -14.53 -16.95 -13.07
N THR A 167 -14.75 -18.25 -13.04
CA THR A 167 -14.80 -19.09 -14.25
C THR A 167 -15.99 -18.77 -15.17
N SER A 168 -17.01 -18.07 -14.66
CA SER A 168 -18.25 -17.79 -15.38
C SER A 168 -18.23 -16.51 -16.22
N LYS A 169 -17.29 -15.59 -15.98
CA LYS A 169 -17.15 -14.35 -16.76
C LYS A 169 -15.97 -14.49 -17.74
N ILE A 170 -16.31 -14.53 -19.02
CA ILE A 170 -15.34 -14.54 -20.12
C ILE A 170 -15.00 -13.08 -20.42
N GLY A 171 -13.95 -12.57 -19.78
CA GLY A 171 -13.41 -11.24 -20.07
C GLY A 171 -12.67 -10.65 -18.87
N SER A 172 -11.61 -9.89 -19.14
CA SER A 172 -10.97 -9.05 -18.14
C SER A 172 -11.68 -7.71 -18.02
N THR A 173 -11.53 -7.06 -16.87
CA THR A 173 -12.10 -5.73 -16.62
C THR A 173 -11.34 -4.62 -17.32
N THR A 174 -10.06 -4.84 -17.66
CA THR A 174 -9.15 -3.84 -18.20
C THR A 174 -8.20 -4.48 -19.22
N LEU A 175 -7.86 -3.74 -20.28
CA LEU A 175 -7.21 -4.28 -21.49
C LEU A 175 -5.83 -4.90 -21.24
N GLU A 176 -5.11 -4.47 -20.19
CA GLU A 176 -3.78 -5.00 -19.88
C GLU A 176 -3.80 -6.49 -19.54
N TRP A 177 -4.95 -7.05 -19.14
CA TRP A 177 -5.08 -8.46 -18.77
C TRP A 177 -5.53 -9.37 -19.92
N GLU A 178 -5.89 -8.80 -21.08
CA GLU A 178 -6.16 -9.56 -22.31
C GLU A 178 -4.87 -10.01 -23.01
N VAL A 179 -3.76 -9.31 -22.78
CA VAL A 179 -2.47 -9.62 -23.42
C VAL A 179 -1.62 -10.60 -22.61
N SER A 180 -0.58 -11.15 -23.24
CA SER A 180 0.36 -12.07 -22.61
C SER A 180 1.10 -11.46 -21.42
N SER A 181 1.64 -12.33 -20.55
CA SER A 181 2.52 -11.95 -19.44
C SER A 181 3.88 -12.66 -19.63
N PRO A 182 4.97 -11.95 -19.99
CA PRO A 182 5.03 -10.52 -20.31
C PRO A 182 4.39 -10.18 -21.67
N PRO A 183 3.99 -8.91 -21.89
CA PRO A 183 3.50 -8.47 -23.19
C PRO A 183 4.56 -8.62 -24.28
N ALA A 184 4.12 -8.90 -25.52
CA ALA A 184 4.99 -8.82 -26.68
C ALA A 184 5.47 -7.37 -26.93
N TYR A 185 6.58 -7.21 -27.66
CA TYR A 185 7.14 -5.90 -28.00
C TYR A 185 6.12 -4.98 -28.69
N HIS A 186 5.34 -5.55 -29.62
CA HIS A 186 4.12 -4.93 -30.13
C HIS A 186 2.92 -5.51 -29.35
N THR A 187 2.37 -4.73 -28.42
CA THR A 187 1.36 -5.20 -27.46
C THR A 187 0.05 -5.62 -28.12
N PHE A 188 -0.36 -4.92 -29.18
CA PHE A 188 -1.53 -5.27 -30.00
C PHE A 188 -1.14 -5.23 -31.47
N ASN A 189 -1.41 -6.32 -32.20
CA ASN A 189 -1.23 -6.35 -33.66
C ASN A 189 -2.30 -5.54 -34.37
N GLU A 190 -3.51 -5.52 -33.82
CA GLU A 190 -4.65 -4.72 -34.27
C GLU A 190 -5.25 -4.00 -33.07
N ILE A 191 -5.64 -2.73 -33.24
CA ILE A 191 -6.15 -1.89 -32.16
C ILE A 191 -7.50 -2.47 -31.69
N PRO A 192 -7.70 -2.70 -30.37
CA PRO A 192 -8.96 -3.23 -29.86
C PRO A 192 -10.10 -2.23 -30.03
N VAL A 193 -11.27 -2.72 -30.44
CA VAL A 193 -12.49 -1.92 -30.56
C VAL A 193 -13.20 -1.88 -29.21
N VAL A 194 -13.37 -0.69 -28.66
CA VAL A 194 -14.18 -0.46 -27.44
C VAL A 194 -15.57 -0.01 -27.88
N ARG A 195 -16.61 -0.75 -27.48
CA ARG A 195 -18.00 -0.33 -27.73
C ARG A 195 -18.36 0.81 -26.78
N GLU A 196 -18.98 1.84 -27.32
CA GLU A 196 -19.60 2.89 -26.50
C GLU A 196 -20.72 2.29 -25.65
N THR A 197 -20.91 2.85 -24.46
CA THR A 197 -22.00 2.45 -23.57
C THR A 197 -23.32 2.90 -24.20
N GLU A 198 -24.30 1.99 -24.33
CA GLU A 198 -25.64 2.37 -24.80
C GLU A 198 -26.22 3.43 -23.85
N THR A 199 -26.31 4.68 -24.33
CA THR A 199 -26.95 5.78 -23.62
C THR A 199 -28.46 5.64 -23.75
N SER A 200 -29.05 4.71 -23.00
CA SER A 200 -30.51 4.58 -22.86
C SER A 200 -31.09 5.60 -21.86
N LEU A 201 -30.65 6.85 -21.92
CA LEU A 201 -31.36 7.97 -21.28
C LEU A 201 -32.34 8.56 -22.28
N LYS A 202 -33.44 7.86 -22.52
CA LYS A 202 -34.66 8.50 -23.03
C LYS A 202 -35.22 9.36 -21.90
N ILE A 203 -34.81 10.63 -21.88
CA ILE A 203 -35.49 11.67 -21.12
C ILE A 203 -36.84 11.86 -21.84
N ASN A 204 -37.90 11.27 -21.27
CA ASN A 204 -39.28 11.61 -21.62
C ASN A 204 -39.71 12.86 -20.86
#